data_AF-K7MVL1-F1
#
_entry.id   AF-K7MVL1-F1
#
_cell.length_a   1.000
_cell.length_b   1.000
_cell.length_c   1.000
_cell.angle_alpha   90.00
_cell.angle_beta   90.00
_cell.angle_gamma   90.00
#
_symmetry.space_group_name_H-M   'P 1'
#
loop_
_entity.id
_entity.type
_entity.pdbx_description
1 polymer ?
#
loop_
_entity_poly.entity_id
_entity_poly.type
_entity_poly.pdbx_seq_one_letter_code
_entity_poly.pdbx_strand_id
1 'polypeptide(L)' 'MGFWGTRVMEIVKKHDSGGLVWKRIKLTTTRKANAKKRLLRVWQNEAVLKACSATPNEPQPTPVATPVAS' A
#
# COMPACT_ATOMS: atom_id res chain seq x y z
N MET A 1 3.85 9.65 -10.91
CA MET A 1 4.43 9.15 -12.18
C MET A 1 4.79 7.68 -12.00
N GLY A 2 4.43 6.76 -12.92
CA GLY A 2 5.18 5.48 -13.02
C GLY A 2 4.49 4.18 -13.48
N PHE A 3 3.17 3.97 -13.34
CA PHE A 3 2.57 2.65 -13.67
C PHE A 3 1.50 2.63 -14.76
N TRP A 4 1.14 3.79 -15.35
CA TRP A 4 0.21 3.82 -16.49
C TRP A 4 0.83 3.41 -17.82
N GLY A 5 2.16 3.39 -17.94
CA GLY A 5 2.86 3.07 -19.20
C GLY A 5 3.32 1.62 -19.35
N THR A 6 3.76 0.97 -18.27
CA THR A 6 4.41 -0.35 -18.37
C THR A 6 3.45 -1.48 -18.03
N ARG A 7 3.00 -2.21 -19.05
CA ARG A 7 2.27 -3.49 -18.88
C ARG A 7 3.17 -4.63 -18.41
N VAL A 8 4.40 -4.34 -18.00
CA VAL A 8 5.44 -5.31 -17.69
C VAL A 8 6.06 -4.96 -16.35
N MET A 9 6.15 -5.95 -15.47
CA MET A 9 6.81 -5.86 -14.18
C MET A 9 8.01 -6.80 -14.19
N GLU A 10 9.13 -6.34 -13.68
CA GLU A 10 10.30 -7.18 -13.44
C GLU A 10 10.15 -7.82 -12.05
N ILE A 11 10.19 -9.14 -12.02
CA ILE A 11 10.16 -9.91 -10.78
C ILE A 11 11.28 -10.93 -10.84
N VAL A 12 12.01 -11.05 -9.73
CA VAL A 12 12.93 -12.18 -9.53
C VAL A 12 12.09 -13.41 -9.24
N LYS A 13 12.08 -14.37 -10.17
CA LYS A 13 11.37 -15.65 -10.02
C LYS A 13 12.40 -16.75 -9.80
N LYS A 14 12.14 -17.66 -8.85
CA LYS A 14 12.86 -18.93 -8.77
C LYS A 14 12.59 -19.75 -10.04
N HIS A 15 13.65 -20.19 -10.69
CA HIS A 15 13.63 -21.10 -11.82
C HIS A 15 13.54 -22.54 -11.31
N ASP A 16 12.87 -23.43 -12.05
CA ASP A 16 12.68 -24.83 -11.66
C ASP A 16 14.02 -25.58 -11.51
N SER A 17 15.08 -25.12 -12.19
CA SER A 17 16.43 -25.68 -12.12
C SER A 17 17.35 -25.06 -11.05
N GLY A 18 16.80 -24.33 -10.06
CA GLY A 18 17.57 -23.89 -8.88
C GLY A 18 18.24 -22.51 -8.98
N GLY A 19 17.82 -21.63 -9.90
CA GLY A 19 18.35 -20.25 -10.02
C GLY A 19 17.32 -19.17 -9.69
N LEU A 20 17.79 -17.94 -9.40
CA LEU A 20 16.95 -16.73 -9.38
C LEU A 20 17.11 -16.02 -10.72
N VAL A 21 16.04 -15.96 -11.52
CA VAL A 21 16.06 -15.28 -12.83
C VAL A 21 15.22 -14.03 -12.78
N TRP A 22 15.79 -12.93 -13.28
CA TRP A 22 15.08 -11.68 -13.50
C TRP A 22 14.15 -11.85 -14.70
N LYS A 23 12.84 -11.93 -14.43
CA LYS A 23 11.84 -12.15 -15.48
C LYS A 23 10.92 -10.94 -15.62
N ARG A 24 10.82 -10.45 -16.85
CA ARG A 24 9.81 -9.50 -17.29
C ARG A 24 8.49 -10.23 -17.46
N ILE A 25 7.53 -9.99 -16.58
CA ILE A 25 6.20 -10.59 -16.65
C ILE A 25 5.12 -9.54 -16.95
N LYS A 26 4.07 -9.96 -17.66
CA LYS A 26 2.91 -9.09 -17.93
C LYS A 26 2.20 -8.76 -16.62
N LEU A 27 1.89 -7.49 -16.43
CA LEU A 27 1.11 -6.98 -15.33
C LEU A 27 -0.37 -7.27 -15.60
N THR A 28 -0.78 -8.49 -15.28
CA THR A 28 -2.18 -8.94 -15.39
C THR A 28 -3.08 -8.18 -14.42
N THR A 29 -4.38 -8.19 -14.68
CA THR A 29 -5.40 -7.51 -13.86
C THR A 29 -5.30 -7.88 -12.38
N THR A 30 -5.15 -9.17 -12.07
CA THR A 30 -4.97 -9.66 -10.68
C THR A 30 -3.70 -9.12 -10.03
N ARG A 31 -2.58 -9.01 -10.77
CA ARG A 31 -1.33 -8.45 -10.25
C ARG A 31 -1.46 -6.95 -9.96
N LYS A 32 -2.12 -6.19 -10.83
CA LYS A 32 -2.43 -4.77 -10.60
C LYS A 32 -3.24 -4.57 -9.32
N ALA A 33 -4.29 -5.36 -9.13
CA ALA A 33 -5.14 -5.29 -7.94
C ALA A 33 -4.35 -5.63 -6.66
N ASN A 34 -3.50 -6.65 -6.70
CA ASN A 34 -2.64 -7.01 -5.57
C ASN A 34 -1.63 -5.89 -5.23
N ALA A 35 -1.01 -5.27 -6.25
CA ALA A 35 -0.12 -4.14 -6.05
C ALA A 35 -0.85 -2.94 -5.42
N LYS A 36 -2.06 -2.60 -5.91
CA LYS A 36 -2.89 -1.54 -5.32
C LYS A 36 -3.22 -1.84 -3.86
N LYS A 37 -3.64 -3.08 -3.53
CA LYS A 37 -3.89 -3.51 -2.15
C LYS A 37 -2.64 -3.41 -1.28
N ARG A 38 -1.47 -3.77 -1.80
CA ARG A 38 -0.19 -3.65 -1.07
C ARG A 38 0.16 -2.21 -0.77
N LEU A 39 -0.04 -1.28 -1.71
CA LEU A 39 0.17 0.16 -1.49
C LEU A 39 -0.75 0.70 -0.40
N LEU A 40 -2.04 0.33 -0.43
CA LEU A 40 -2.99 0.73 0.61
C LEU A 40 -2.55 0.25 2.00
N ARG A 41 -2.04 -0.99 2.11
CA ARG A 41 -1.51 -1.52 3.37
C ARG A 41 -0.30 -0.73 3.86
N VAL A 42 0.61 -0.35 2.97
CA VAL A 42 1.77 0.48 3.35
C VAL A 42 1.30 1.82 3.89
N TRP A 43 0.37 2.49 3.21
CA TRP A 43 -0.17 3.77 3.66
C TRP A 43 -0.91 3.68 5.01
N GLN A 44 -1.68 2.60 5.21
CA GLN A 44 -2.30 2.33 6.50
C GLN A 44 -1.26 2.11 7.59
N ASN A 45 -0.23 1.31 7.32
CA ASN A 45 0.85 1.08 8.28
C ASN A 45 1.59 2.39 8.62
N GLU A 46 1.84 3.25 7.64
CA GLU A 46 2.44 4.58 7.85
C GLU A 46 1.54 5.47 8.73
N ALA A 47 0.22 5.47 8.50
CA ALA A 47 -0.72 6.23 9.32
C ALA A 47 -0.76 5.72 10.77
N VAL A 48 -0.73 4.40 10.96
CA VAL A 48 -0.65 3.77 12.29
C VAL A 48 0.65 4.15 13.00
N LEU A 49 1.80 4.04 12.32
CA LEU A 49 3.09 4.40 12.91
C LEU A 49 3.15 5.89 13.30
N LYS A 50 2.59 6.78 12.46
CA LYS A 50 2.45 8.21 12.80
C LYS A 50 1.62 8.40 14.07
N ALA A 51 0.48 7.72 14.18
CA ALA A 51 -0.37 7.79 15.36
C ALA A 51 0.33 7.26 16.62
N CYS A 52 1.12 6.17 16.53
CA CYS A 52 1.90 5.66 17.65
C CYS A 52 3.07 6.57 18.04
N SER A 53 3.64 7.32 17.08
CA SER A 53 4.72 8.28 17.36
C SER A 53 4.23 9.63 17.90
N ALA A 54 2.93 9.93 17.74
CA ALA A 54 2.34 11.10 18.38
C ALA A 54 2.40 10.87 19.89
N THR A 55 3.07 11.76 20.60
CA THR A 55 3.08 11.72 22.06
C THR A 55 1.61 11.80 22.54
N PRO A 56 1.19 11.01 23.55
CA PRO A 56 -0.20 11.03 24.04
C PRO A 56 -0.68 12.37 24.63
N ASN A 57 0.12 13.44 24.54
CA ASN A 57 -0.09 14.71 25.22
C ASN A 57 -0.60 15.85 24.32
N GLU A 58 -1.12 15.54 23.14
CA GLU A 58 -1.99 16.49 22.44
C GLU A 58 -3.44 16.08 22.68
N PRO A 59 -4.29 16.95 23.27
CA PRO A 59 -5.71 16.65 23.38
C PRO A 59 -6.24 16.44 21.97
N GLN A 60 -6.60 15.20 21.68
CA GLN A 60 -7.38 14.83 20.51
C GLN A 60 -8.52 15.86 20.42
N PRO A 61 -8.69 16.59 19.31
CA PRO A 61 -9.89 17.39 19.15
C PRO A 61 -11.04 16.40 19.20
N THR A 62 -11.71 16.34 20.36
CA THR A 62 -12.96 15.64 20.53
C THR A 62 -13.80 16.02 19.33
N PRO A 63 -14.26 15.06 18.51
CA PRO A 63 -15.10 15.38 17.39
C PRO A 63 -16.30 16.09 18.02
N VAL A 64 -16.38 17.40 17.78
CA VAL A 64 -17.50 18.21 18.23
C VAL A 64 -18.68 17.53 17.59
N ALA A 65 -19.45 16.82 18.41
CA ALA A 65 -20.65 16.16 18.00
C ALA A 65 -21.50 17.27 17.38
N THR A 66 -21.60 17.25 16.04
CA THR A 66 -22.48 18.15 15.31
C THR A 66 -23.85 17.94 15.92
N PRO A 67 -24.47 18.97 16.52
CA PRO A 67 -25.71 18.79 17.24
C PRO A 67 -26.74 18.26 16.24
N VAL A 68 -27.33 17.12 16.58
CA VAL A 68 -28.51 16.58 15.90
C VAL A 68 -29.53 17.71 15.81
N ALA A 69 -29.85 18.09 14.57
CA ALA A 69 -30.92 19.02 14.26
C ALA A 69 -32.22 18.46 14.86
N SER A 70 -32.85 19.23 15.73
CA SER A 70 -34.25 19.08 16.10
C SER A 70 -35.10 20.03 15.27
#